data_AF-A0A9P6B4A0-F1
#
_entry.id   AF-A0A9P6B4A0-F1
#
_cell.length_a   1.000
_cell.length_b   1.000
_cell.length_c   1.000
_cell.angle_alpha   90.00
_cell.angle_beta   90.00
_cell.angle_gamma   90.00
#
_symmetry.space_group_name_H-M   'P 1'
#
loop_
_entity.id
_entity.type
_entity.pdbx_description
1 polymer ?
#
loop_
_entity_poly.entity_id
_entity_poly.type
_entity_poly.pdbx_seq_one_letter_code
_entity_poly.pdbx_strand_id
1 'polypeptide(L)'
;MGYWTGIIPLAPVLPTIDTLQLRKEKSEPFTHQYIVLILSDDCILRLDRRGEEANPTDAVTSDGIESIDSIADVDSLSDLDKTSHCLAEFHCQGSDVDLLNVIKICFGIHSDPKAGRYTLQRFNCYFFAWTILVATARHAEPWDAFPFDSPWKTLSETLADALSTKFADALVNMMVDGTVITIMAIRYKVKPQLSRRARLAWVMPRWLIRLALRVMLRTSWRSKLHTHLRRRLRSALLSALPSTLRSAFADMQVSTLRTTLWKDTSGMLCETLLVVT
;
A
#
# COMPACT_ATOMS: atom_id res chain seq x y z
N MET A 1 -50.79 -39.87 -17.64
CA MET A 1 -50.56 -38.53 -17.05
C MET A 1 -49.80 -38.71 -15.75
N GLY A 2 -48.48 -38.59 -15.78
CA GLY A 2 -47.63 -38.67 -14.59
C GLY A 2 -47.11 -37.28 -14.26
N TYR A 3 -47.47 -36.75 -13.09
CA TYR A 3 -46.96 -35.48 -12.60
C TYR A 3 -45.59 -35.73 -11.97
N TRP A 4 -44.54 -35.21 -12.59
CA TRP A 4 -43.22 -35.09 -11.99
C TRP A 4 -43.26 -33.98 -10.94
N THR A 5 -43.40 -34.35 -9.67
CA THR A 5 -43.08 -33.46 -8.54
C THR A 5 -41.58 -33.54 -8.27
N GLY A 6 -40.80 -32.93 -9.18
CA GLY A 6 -39.38 -32.69 -8.95
C GLY A 6 -39.22 -31.41 -8.15
N ILE A 7 -38.80 -31.53 -6.90
CA ILE A 7 -38.24 -30.43 -6.12
C ILE A 7 -37.06 -29.90 -6.93
N ILE A 8 -37.17 -28.66 -7.42
CA ILE A 8 -36.05 -27.94 -8.04
C ILE A 8 -34.94 -27.90 -6.98
N PRO A 9 -33.72 -28.42 -7.25
CA PRO A 9 -32.62 -28.21 -6.33
C PRO A 9 -32.41 -26.70 -6.23
N LEU A 10 -32.50 -26.16 -5.01
CA LEU A 10 -32.00 -24.83 -4.69
C LEU A 10 -30.61 -24.70 -5.31
N ALA A 11 -30.37 -23.60 -6.03
CA ALA A 11 -29.09 -23.31 -6.66
C ALA A 11 -27.94 -23.64 -5.69
N PRO A 12 -26.81 -24.20 -6.17
CA PRO A 12 -25.71 -24.56 -5.29
C PRO A 12 -25.30 -23.32 -4.49
N VAL A 13 -25.41 -23.42 -3.17
CA VAL A 13 -24.87 -22.42 -2.25
C VAL A 13 -23.37 -22.40 -2.53
N LEU A 14 -22.87 -21.26 -3.01
CA LEU A 14 -21.44 -21.13 -3.29
C LEU A 14 -20.68 -21.21 -1.97
N PRO A 15 -19.50 -21.87 -1.96
CA PRO A 15 -18.76 -22.07 -0.74
C PRO A 15 -18.34 -20.71 -0.16
N THR A 16 -18.51 -20.59 1.16
CA THR A 16 -18.03 -19.43 1.91
C THR A 16 -16.52 -19.52 2.04
N ILE A 17 -15.86 -18.36 2.08
CA ILE A 17 -14.42 -18.29 2.31
C ILE A 17 -14.21 -18.25 3.81
N ASP A 18 -13.42 -19.17 4.36
CA ASP A 18 -13.06 -19.17 5.77
C ASP A 18 -11.83 -18.29 6.02
N THR A 19 -10.83 -18.42 5.14
CA THR A 19 -9.57 -17.69 5.26
C THR A 19 -9.04 -17.28 3.89
N LEU A 20 -8.46 -16.08 3.83
CA LEU A 20 -7.79 -15.53 2.66
C LEU A 20 -6.34 -15.19 3.03
N GLN A 21 -5.37 -15.74 2.29
CA GLN A 21 -3.95 -15.51 2.50
C GLN A 21 -3.32 -14.79 1.30
N LEU A 22 -2.57 -13.72 1.59
CA LEU A 22 -1.63 -13.14 0.64
C LEU A 22 -0.29 -13.85 0.79
N ARG A 23 0.19 -14.45 -0.31
CA ARG A 23 1.44 -15.23 -0.30
C ARG A 23 2.43 -14.69 -1.31
N LYS A 24 3.72 -14.93 -1.01
CA LYS A 24 4.86 -14.51 -1.84
C LYS A 24 5.82 -15.67 -2.05
N GLU A 25 6.12 -16.00 -3.31
CA GLU A 25 7.08 -17.06 -3.65
C GLU A 25 8.49 -16.73 -3.14
N LYS A 26 9.25 -17.77 -2.77
CA LYS A 26 10.64 -17.66 -2.31
C LYS A 26 11.65 -17.60 -3.47
N SER A 27 11.22 -17.89 -4.70
CA SER A 27 12.09 -17.90 -5.87
C SER A 27 12.61 -16.49 -6.19
N GLU A 28 13.92 -16.32 -6.13
CA GLU A 28 14.62 -15.15 -6.66
C GLU A 28 14.98 -15.37 -8.14
N PRO A 29 15.17 -14.32 -8.96
CA PRO A 29 15.21 -12.89 -8.62
C PRO A 29 13.86 -12.17 -8.66
N PHE A 30 12.81 -12.78 -9.21
CA PHE A 30 11.47 -12.20 -9.30
C PHE A 30 10.51 -12.95 -8.40
N THR A 31 10.16 -12.32 -7.29
CA THR A 31 9.24 -12.92 -6.32
C THR A 31 7.80 -12.57 -6.68
N HIS A 32 7.03 -13.60 -6.99
CA HIS A 32 5.63 -13.49 -7.40
C HIS A 32 4.68 -13.46 -6.19
N GLN A 33 3.59 -12.68 -6.25
CA GLN A 33 2.56 -12.60 -5.21
C GLN A 33 1.22 -13.10 -5.73
N TYR A 34 0.52 -13.88 -4.91
CA TYR A 34 -0.75 -14.51 -5.25
C TYR A 34 -1.66 -14.62 -4.02
N ILE A 35 -2.94 -14.91 -4.25
CA ILE A 35 -3.93 -15.14 -3.19
C ILE A 35 -4.20 -16.62 -3.05
N VAL A 36 -4.39 -17.05 -1.81
CA VAL A 36 -4.93 -18.36 -1.48
C VAL A 36 -6.22 -18.19 -0.71
N LEU A 37 -7.26 -18.89 -1.13
CA LEU A 37 -8.53 -19.00 -0.42
C LEU A 37 -8.61 -20.38 0.21
N ILE A 38 -9.02 -20.42 1.45
CA ILE A 38 -9.40 -21.64 2.16
C ILE A 38 -10.92 -21.54 2.33
N LEU A 39 -11.63 -22.44 1.67
CA LEU A 39 -13.08 -22.49 1.67
C LEU A 39 -13.61 -23.32 2.85
N SER A 40 -14.90 -23.18 3.16
CA SER A 40 -15.56 -23.88 4.26
C SER A 40 -15.61 -25.40 4.13
N ASP A 41 -15.35 -25.93 2.95
CA ASP A 41 -15.26 -27.37 2.65
C ASP A 41 -13.80 -27.88 2.65
N ASP A 42 -12.88 -27.11 3.25
CA ASP A 42 -11.42 -27.32 3.24
C ASP A 42 -10.79 -27.31 1.83
N CYS A 43 -11.51 -26.87 0.79
CA CYS A 43 -10.93 -26.66 -0.52
C CYS A 43 -9.98 -25.45 -0.50
N ILE A 44 -8.78 -25.63 -1.06
CA ILE A 44 -7.76 -24.59 -1.12
C ILE A 44 -7.58 -24.16 -2.57
N LEU A 45 -7.88 -22.89 -2.85
CA LEU A 45 -7.77 -22.31 -4.17
C LEU A 45 -6.63 -21.29 -4.22
N ARG A 46 -5.75 -21.41 -5.20
CA ARG A 46 -4.74 -20.40 -5.54
C ARG A 46 -5.22 -19.55 -6.71
N LEU A 47 -5.18 -18.23 -6.53
CA LEU A 47 -5.46 -17.25 -7.56
C LEU A 47 -4.19 -16.52 -7.95
N ASP A 48 -3.84 -16.57 -9.23
CA ASP A 48 -2.58 -16.08 -9.77
C ASP A 48 -2.86 -15.15 -10.98
N ARG A 49 -1.98 -14.17 -11.19
CA ARG A 49 -1.98 -13.31 -12.39
C ARG A 49 -0.57 -13.24 -12.95
N ARG A 50 -0.43 -13.62 -14.22
CA ARG A 50 0.83 -13.55 -14.96
C ARG A 50 0.68 -12.74 -16.24
N GLY A 51 1.79 -12.28 -16.78
CA GLY A 51 1.83 -11.76 -18.13
C GLY A 51 2.13 -12.89 -19.10
N GLU A 52 1.58 -12.82 -20.31
CA GLU A 52 1.88 -13.77 -21.38
C GLU A 52 3.38 -13.75 -21.75
N GLU A 53 4.01 -14.93 -21.79
CA GLU A 53 5.47 -15.05 -21.87
C GLU A 53 6.09 -14.67 -23.24
N ALA A 54 5.27 -14.35 -24.24
CA ALA A 54 5.73 -14.17 -25.61
C ALA A 54 6.78 -13.05 -25.76
N ASN A 55 6.59 -11.88 -25.14
CA ASN A 55 7.53 -10.76 -25.17
C ASN A 55 7.57 -10.01 -23.81
N PRO A 56 8.43 -10.41 -22.87
CA PRO A 56 8.46 -9.84 -21.51
C PRO A 56 8.79 -8.34 -21.45
N THR A 57 9.49 -7.80 -22.46
CA THR A 57 9.84 -6.38 -22.54
C THR A 57 8.63 -5.48 -22.74
N ASP A 58 7.58 -6.00 -23.39
CA ASP A 58 6.38 -5.24 -23.71
C ASP A 58 5.56 -4.94 -22.44
N ALA A 59 5.76 -5.73 -21.37
CA ALA A 59 5.16 -5.48 -20.06
C ALA A 59 5.67 -4.20 -19.39
N VAL A 60 6.79 -3.62 -19.84
CA VAL A 60 7.31 -2.33 -19.34
C VAL A 60 6.55 -1.14 -19.94
N THR A 61 5.92 -1.34 -21.10
CA THR A 61 5.19 -0.27 -21.80
C THR A 61 3.90 0.10 -21.06
N SER A 62 3.35 1.27 -21.39
CA SER A 62 2.06 1.70 -20.85
C SER A 62 0.90 0.79 -21.26
N ASP A 63 1.03 0.16 -22.43
CA ASP A 63 0.00 -0.70 -23.01
C ASP A 63 0.09 -2.10 -22.41
N GLY A 64 1.28 -2.54 -22.00
CA GLY A 64 1.48 -3.83 -21.36
C GLY A 64 1.19 -5.02 -22.27
N ILE A 65 1.20 -6.20 -21.69
CA ILE A 65 0.94 -7.47 -22.37
C ILE A 65 -0.40 -8.06 -21.91
N GLU A 66 -0.84 -9.10 -22.59
CA GLU A 66 -2.01 -9.85 -22.15
C GLU A 66 -1.76 -10.46 -20.78
N SER A 67 -2.76 -10.38 -19.90
CA SER A 67 -2.68 -11.03 -18.59
C SER A 67 -3.36 -12.38 -18.60
N ILE A 68 -2.78 -13.34 -17.90
CA ILE A 68 -3.34 -14.65 -17.65
C ILE A 68 -3.72 -14.70 -16.17
N ASP A 69 -5.02 -14.62 -15.90
CA ASP A 69 -5.59 -14.82 -14.57
C ASP A 69 -5.98 -16.30 -14.43
N SER A 70 -5.50 -16.97 -13.40
CA SER A 70 -5.79 -18.40 -13.17
C SER A 70 -6.26 -18.68 -11.76
N ILE A 71 -7.10 -19.70 -11.65
CA ILE A 71 -7.56 -20.30 -10.39
C ILE A 71 -7.17 -21.77 -10.46
N ALA A 72 -6.46 -22.26 -9.46
CA ALA A 72 -6.00 -23.64 -9.38
C ALA A 72 -6.19 -24.21 -7.99
N ASP A 73 -6.59 -25.48 -7.92
CA ASP A 73 -6.64 -26.22 -6.66
C ASP A 73 -5.23 -26.46 -6.12
N VAL A 74 -5.11 -26.45 -4.79
CA VAL A 74 -3.86 -26.76 -4.08
C VAL A 74 -4.09 -27.90 -3.11
N ASP A 75 -3.24 -28.92 -3.18
CA ASP A 75 -3.37 -30.13 -2.36
C ASP A 75 -3.17 -29.86 -0.87
N SER A 76 -2.21 -28.99 -0.50
CA SER A 76 -1.95 -28.68 0.90
C SER A 76 -1.29 -27.32 1.13
N LEU A 77 -1.65 -26.66 2.24
CA LEU A 77 -0.95 -25.45 2.72
C LEU A 77 0.52 -25.73 3.05
N SER A 78 0.83 -26.97 3.49
CA SER A 78 2.19 -27.35 3.86
C SER A 78 3.15 -27.30 2.67
N ASP A 79 2.66 -27.57 1.46
CA ASP A 79 3.46 -27.47 0.24
C ASP A 79 3.67 -26.01 -0.18
N LEU A 80 2.68 -25.16 0.06
CA LEU A 80 2.83 -23.71 -0.11
C LEU A 80 3.85 -23.13 0.86
N ASP A 81 3.89 -23.58 2.12
CA ASP A 81 4.85 -23.09 3.11
C ASP A 81 6.31 -23.43 2.76
N LYS A 82 6.53 -24.50 1.99
CA LYS A 82 7.86 -24.83 1.46
C LYS A 82 8.28 -23.81 0.39
N THR A 83 7.36 -23.42 -0.48
CA THR A 83 7.65 -22.64 -1.71
C THR A 83 7.39 -21.13 -1.57
N SER A 84 6.65 -20.69 -0.55
CA SER A 84 6.21 -19.31 -0.37
C SER A 84 6.13 -18.89 1.10
N HIS A 85 6.04 -17.59 1.33
CA HIS A 85 5.77 -16.98 2.62
C HIS A 85 4.34 -16.43 2.66
N CYS A 86 3.60 -16.71 3.73
CA CYS A 86 2.38 -15.98 4.05
C CYS A 86 2.75 -14.58 4.53
N LEU A 87 2.29 -13.55 3.82
CA LEU A 87 2.54 -12.13 4.13
C LEU A 87 1.42 -11.52 4.96
N ALA A 88 0.18 -11.92 4.67
CA ALA A 88 -1.00 -11.49 5.39
C ALA A 88 -2.03 -12.61 5.35
N GLU A 89 -2.80 -12.71 6.42
CA GLU A 89 -3.87 -13.68 6.57
C GLU A 89 -5.09 -12.96 7.13
N PHE A 90 -6.24 -13.22 6.50
CA PHE A 90 -7.51 -12.62 6.83
C PHE A 90 -8.53 -13.73 7.06
N HIS A 91 -9.10 -13.78 8.26
CA HIS A 91 -10.13 -14.75 8.60
C HIS A 91 -11.50 -14.10 8.39
N CYS A 92 -12.31 -14.74 7.56
CA CYS A 92 -13.65 -14.28 7.17
C CYS A 92 -14.75 -14.85 8.08
N GLN A 93 -14.39 -15.42 9.24
CA GLN A 93 -15.34 -16.08 10.15
C GLN A 93 -16.50 -15.17 10.54
N GLY A 94 -17.73 -15.59 10.23
CA GLY A 94 -18.94 -14.83 10.54
C GLY A 94 -19.29 -13.73 9.53
N SER A 95 -18.54 -13.61 8.43
CA SER A 95 -18.89 -12.74 7.30
C SER A 95 -19.65 -13.49 6.20
N ASP A 96 -20.38 -12.78 5.36
CA ASP A 96 -21.12 -13.27 4.19
C ASP A 96 -20.27 -13.33 2.91
N VAL A 97 -18.94 -13.44 3.08
CA VAL A 97 -17.99 -13.51 1.98
C VAL A 97 -17.95 -14.91 1.38
N ASP A 98 -18.47 -15.03 0.17
CA ASP A 98 -18.42 -16.23 -0.67
C ASP A 98 -17.36 -16.14 -1.79
N LEU A 99 -17.10 -17.28 -2.42
CA LEU A 99 -16.20 -17.37 -3.58
C LEU A 99 -16.66 -16.45 -4.74
N LEU A 100 -17.97 -16.23 -4.90
CA LEU A 100 -18.50 -15.38 -5.96
C LEU A 100 -18.03 -13.93 -5.83
N ASN A 101 -17.94 -13.43 -4.60
CA ASN A 101 -17.44 -12.08 -4.34
C ASN A 101 -16.00 -11.91 -4.84
N VAL A 102 -15.13 -12.89 -4.60
CA VAL A 102 -13.76 -12.87 -5.13
C VAL A 102 -13.73 -13.00 -6.65
N ILE A 103 -14.54 -13.88 -7.23
CA ILE A 103 -14.62 -14.05 -8.70
C ILE A 103 -15.09 -12.75 -9.36
N LYS A 104 -16.07 -12.03 -8.78
CA LYS A 104 -16.52 -10.73 -9.28
C LYS A 104 -15.39 -9.70 -9.29
N ILE A 105 -14.54 -9.68 -8.26
CA ILE A 105 -13.36 -8.80 -8.22
C ILE A 105 -12.39 -9.18 -9.36
N CYS A 106 -12.04 -10.45 -9.49
CA CYS A 106 -11.17 -10.94 -10.56
C CYS A 106 -11.71 -10.57 -11.95
N PHE A 107 -13.00 -10.81 -12.19
CA PHE A 107 -13.67 -10.48 -13.44
C PHE A 107 -13.67 -8.96 -13.71
N GLY A 108 -13.91 -8.15 -12.68
CA GLY A 108 -13.86 -6.69 -12.79
C GLY A 108 -12.47 -6.17 -13.14
N ILE A 109 -11.41 -6.77 -12.57
CA ILE A 109 -10.03 -6.45 -12.94
C ILE A 109 -9.75 -6.86 -14.39
N HIS A 110 -10.10 -8.10 -14.77
CA HIS A 110 -9.84 -8.66 -16.09
C HIS A 110 -10.55 -7.89 -17.21
N SER A 111 -11.80 -7.46 -16.95
CA SER A 111 -12.64 -6.77 -17.94
C SER A 111 -12.36 -5.27 -18.04
N ASP A 112 -11.57 -4.68 -17.14
CA ASP A 112 -11.22 -3.27 -17.23
C ASP A 112 -10.21 -3.03 -18.38
N PRO A 113 -10.46 -2.06 -19.29
CA PRO A 113 -9.58 -1.83 -20.43
C PRO A 113 -8.11 -1.53 -20.11
N LYS A 114 -7.81 -1.11 -18.86
CA LYS A 114 -6.44 -0.84 -18.40
C LYS A 114 -5.95 -1.94 -17.47
N ALA A 115 -6.72 -2.23 -16.41
CA ALA A 115 -6.31 -3.19 -15.39
C ALA A 115 -6.35 -4.65 -15.87
N GLY A 116 -7.06 -4.91 -16.98
CA GLY A 116 -7.05 -6.19 -17.68
C GLY A 116 -5.72 -6.51 -18.36
N ARG A 117 -4.85 -5.53 -18.59
CA ARG A 117 -3.52 -5.76 -19.20
C ARG A 117 -2.45 -5.90 -18.13
N TYR A 118 -1.51 -6.82 -18.34
CA TYR A 118 -0.38 -7.00 -17.44
C TYR A 118 0.69 -5.94 -17.71
N THR A 119 0.97 -5.10 -16.72
CA THR A 119 2.08 -4.12 -16.78
C THR A 119 2.98 -4.27 -15.57
N LEU A 120 4.30 -4.28 -15.77
CA LEU A 120 5.27 -4.40 -14.69
C LEU A 120 5.16 -3.27 -13.65
N GLN A 121 4.74 -2.08 -14.08
CA GLN A 121 4.69 -0.89 -13.23
C GLN A 121 3.39 -0.74 -12.43
N ARG A 122 2.24 -1.27 -12.91
CA ARG A 122 0.92 -0.91 -12.35
C ARG A 122 -0.01 -2.09 -12.12
N PHE A 123 -0.23 -2.91 -13.14
CA PHE A 123 -1.26 -3.95 -13.17
C PHE A 123 -0.62 -5.33 -13.26
N ASN A 124 0.21 -5.66 -12.28
CA ASN A 124 0.94 -6.93 -12.18
C ASN A 124 0.33 -7.83 -11.09
N CYS A 125 0.99 -8.94 -10.78
CA CYS A 125 0.61 -9.87 -9.71
C CYS A 125 0.44 -9.20 -8.33
N TYR A 126 1.21 -8.17 -8.00
CA TYR A 126 1.06 -7.42 -6.75
C TYR A 126 -0.26 -6.67 -6.72
N PHE A 127 -0.57 -5.92 -7.78
CA PHE A 127 -1.83 -5.20 -7.89
C PHE A 127 -3.02 -6.16 -7.77
N PHE A 128 -2.99 -7.27 -8.50
CA PHE A 128 -4.05 -8.26 -8.49
C PHE A 128 -4.30 -8.84 -7.09
N ALA A 129 -3.24 -9.36 -6.46
CA ALA A 129 -3.36 -10.00 -5.15
C ALA A 129 -3.80 -9.00 -4.06
N TRP A 130 -3.20 -7.82 -4.00
CA TRP A 130 -3.59 -6.80 -3.02
C TRP A 130 -4.99 -6.26 -3.25
N THR A 131 -5.43 -6.10 -4.51
CA THR A 131 -6.78 -5.62 -4.82
C THR A 131 -7.83 -6.62 -4.33
N ILE A 132 -7.62 -7.91 -4.57
CA ILE A 132 -8.50 -8.97 -4.05
C ILE A 132 -8.53 -8.94 -2.52
N LEU A 133 -7.37 -8.96 -1.86
CA LEU A 133 -7.29 -8.92 -0.39
C LEU A 133 -8.06 -7.73 0.19
N VAL A 134 -7.82 -6.52 -0.31
CA VAL A 134 -8.41 -5.29 0.23
C VAL A 134 -9.91 -5.21 -0.07
N ALA A 135 -10.33 -5.57 -1.28
CA ALA A 135 -11.74 -5.53 -1.65
C ALA A 135 -12.55 -6.57 -0.87
N THR A 136 -12.02 -7.78 -0.70
CA THR A 136 -12.64 -8.84 0.10
C THR A 136 -12.70 -8.46 1.58
N ALA A 137 -11.59 -7.99 2.16
CA ALA A 137 -11.58 -7.54 3.56
C ALA A 137 -12.56 -6.38 3.78
N ARG A 138 -12.69 -5.47 2.81
CA ARG A 138 -13.65 -4.38 2.89
C ARG A 138 -15.09 -4.87 2.83
N HIS A 139 -15.36 -5.91 2.04
CA HIS A 139 -16.69 -6.52 1.93
C HIS A 139 -17.08 -7.26 3.21
N ALA A 140 -16.13 -7.96 3.83
CA ALA A 140 -16.32 -8.72 5.06
C ALA A 140 -16.70 -7.86 6.29
N GLU A 141 -16.29 -6.59 6.29
CA GLU A 141 -16.47 -5.69 7.44
C GLU A 141 -17.78 -4.87 7.33
N PRO A 142 -18.71 -5.02 8.32
CA PRO A 142 -19.92 -4.21 8.36
C PRO A 142 -19.57 -2.72 8.41
N TRP A 143 -20.13 -1.93 7.50
CA TRP A 143 -19.92 -0.47 7.45
C TRP A 143 -20.31 0.22 8.76
N ASP A 144 -21.20 -0.39 9.53
CA ASP A 144 -21.75 0.13 10.79
C ASP A 144 -20.92 -0.22 12.04
N ALA A 145 -19.94 -1.13 11.91
CA ALA A 145 -19.09 -1.57 13.03
C ALA A 145 -17.96 -0.58 13.37
N PHE A 146 -17.75 0.45 12.55
CA PHE A 146 -16.89 1.57 12.88
C PHE A 146 -17.69 2.61 13.67
N PRO A 147 -17.55 2.70 15.01
CA PRO A 147 -18.01 3.90 15.71
C PRO A 147 -17.30 5.08 15.05
N PHE A 148 -18.10 5.98 14.45
CA PHE A 148 -17.68 7.13 13.65
C PHE A 148 -16.97 8.22 14.47
N ASP A 149 -16.15 7.86 15.46
CA ASP A 149 -15.18 8.73 16.09
C ASP A 149 -13.97 8.89 15.15
N SER A 150 -14.26 9.49 13.99
CA SER A 150 -13.37 10.04 12.96
C SER A 150 -12.09 9.22 12.72
N PRO A 151 -12.09 8.19 11.86
CA PRO A 151 -10.86 7.54 11.33
C PRO A 151 -9.84 8.56 10.81
N TRP A 152 -10.28 9.73 10.35
CA TRP A 152 -9.43 10.86 9.99
C TRP A 152 -8.60 11.40 11.14
N LYS A 153 -9.08 11.32 12.37
CA LYS A 153 -8.38 11.78 13.57
C LYS A 153 -7.21 10.84 13.83
N THR A 154 -7.48 9.54 13.96
CA THR A 154 -6.44 8.51 14.15
C THR A 154 -5.43 8.50 13.00
N LEU A 155 -5.89 8.60 11.75
CA LEU A 155 -5.02 8.69 10.57
C LEU A 155 -4.19 9.97 10.59
N SER A 156 -4.80 11.12 10.88
CA SER A 156 -4.08 12.40 10.95
C SER A 156 -3.06 12.44 12.09
N GLU A 157 -3.36 11.83 13.23
CA GLU A 157 -2.44 11.73 14.38
C GLU A 157 -1.25 10.84 14.04
N THR A 158 -1.49 9.68 13.42
CA THR A 158 -0.45 8.74 12.99
C THR A 158 0.45 9.35 11.91
N LEU A 159 -0.15 10.00 10.90
CA LEU A 159 0.59 10.71 9.85
C LEU A 159 1.35 11.92 10.40
N ALA A 160 0.75 12.70 11.29
CA ALA A 160 1.41 13.84 11.92
C ALA A 160 2.63 13.39 12.73
N ASP A 161 2.55 12.28 13.46
CA ASP A 161 3.68 11.73 14.19
C ASP A 161 4.79 11.21 13.27
N ALA A 162 4.44 10.45 12.24
CA ALA A 162 5.41 9.91 11.29
C ALA A 162 6.14 11.04 10.52
N LEU A 163 5.39 12.01 9.99
CA LEU A 163 5.95 13.13 9.24
C LEU A 163 6.75 14.07 10.15
N SER A 164 6.21 14.43 11.32
CA SER A 164 6.93 15.33 12.24
C SER A 164 8.26 14.75 12.70
N THR A 165 8.34 13.43 12.92
CA THR A 165 9.59 12.75 13.30
C THR A 165 10.60 12.79 12.14
N LYS A 166 10.18 12.41 10.92
CA LYS A 166 11.07 12.43 9.74
C LYS A 166 11.58 13.84 9.42
N PHE A 167 10.71 14.85 9.45
CA PHE A 167 11.09 16.24 9.19
C PHE A 167 11.97 16.82 10.30
N ALA A 168 11.68 16.52 11.57
CA ALA A 168 12.51 16.96 12.68
C ALA A 168 13.93 16.38 12.57
N ASP A 169 14.06 15.08 12.29
CA ASP A 169 15.36 14.44 12.09
C ASP A 169 16.13 15.03 10.89
N ALA A 170 15.46 15.27 9.76
CA ALA A 170 16.07 15.88 8.59
C ALA A 170 16.58 17.30 8.87
N LEU A 171 15.77 18.14 9.51
CA LEU A 171 16.14 19.51 9.87
C LEU A 171 17.29 19.55 10.88
N VAL A 172 17.26 18.70 11.90
CA VAL A 172 18.35 18.60 12.88
C VAL A 172 19.65 18.20 12.19
N ASN A 173 19.63 17.21 11.30
CA ASN A 173 20.83 16.80 10.56
C ASN A 173 21.36 17.93 9.67
N MET A 174 20.48 18.62 8.94
CA MET A 174 20.87 19.76 8.09
C MET A 174 21.47 20.91 8.92
N MET A 175 20.90 21.23 10.08
CA MET A 175 21.43 22.28 10.97
C MET A 175 22.79 21.89 11.56
N VAL A 176 22.96 20.64 11.98
CA VAL A 176 24.25 20.15 12.50
C VAL A 176 25.31 20.23 11.41
N ASP A 177 25.02 19.75 10.20
CA ASP A 177 25.97 19.81 9.08
C ASP A 177 26.27 21.24 8.65
N GLY A 178 25.26 22.11 8.55
CA GLY A 178 25.43 23.53 8.25
C GLY A 178 26.31 24.23 9.28
N THR A 179 26.08 23.98 10.57
CA THR A 179 26.88 24.55 11.67
C THR A 179 28.33 24.06 11.62
N VAL A 180 28.54 22.76 11.36
CA VAL A 180 29.88 22.19 11.20
C VAL A 180 30.60 22.83 10.01
N ILE A 181 29.93 23.02 8.88
CA ILE A 181 30.49 23.68 7.69
C ILE A 181 30.87 25.13 8.02
N THR A 182 29.99 25.90 8.65
CA THR A 182 30.25 27.30 9.02
C THR A 182 31.41 27.43 10.00
N ILE A 183 31.47 26.59 11.05
CA ILE A 183 32.60 26.57 12.01
C ILE A 183 33.91 26.23 11.28
N MET A 184 33.88 25.27 10.35
CA MET A 184 35.05 24.90 9.55
C MET A 184 35.50 26.03 8.61
N ALA A 185 34.56 26.78 8.03
CA ALA A 185 34.86 27.93 7.16
C ALA A 185 35.44 29.12 7.96
N ILE A 186 34.89 29.42 9.14
CA ILE A 186 35.44 30.43 10.06
C ILE A 186 36.84 30.02 10.51
N ARG A 187 37.03 28.75 10.87
CA ARG A 187 38.36 28.18 11.16
C ARG A 187 39.29 28.33 9.96
N TYR A 188 38.85 28.28 8.72
CA TYR A 188 39.77 28.52 7.61
C TYR A 188 40.25 29.98 7.56
N LYS A 189 39.37 30.94 7.88
CA LYS A 189 39.66 32.39 7.81
C LYS A 189 40.46 32.96 8.98
N VAL A 190 40.35 32.41 10.20
CA VAL A 190 40.94 32.99 11.44
C VAL A 190 42.41 32.57 11.69
N LYS A 191 43.04 31.91 10.72
CA LYS A 191 44.39 31.32 10.87
C LYS A 191 45.53 32.27 11.33
N PRO A 192 45.53 33.61 11.13
CA PRO A 192 46.71 34.43 11.50
C PRO A 192 46.76 34.99 12.94
N GLN A 193 45.70 34.92 13.77
CA GLN A 193 45.61 35.76 14.99
C GLN A 193 45.40 35.02 16.32
N LEU A 194 45.76 33.75 16.45
CA LEU A 194 45.40 32.93 17.63
C LEU A 194 46.55 32.70 18.62
N SER A 195 46.20 32.67 19.92
CA SER A 195 47.10 32.48 21.07
C SER A 195 47.83 31.11 21.03
N ARG A 196 48.95 30.97 21.76
CA ARG A 196 49.77 29.73 21.79
C ARG A 196 48.98 28.47 22.14
N ARG A 197 47.98 28.55 23.03
CA ARG A 197 47.13 27.39 23.41
C ARG A 197 46.11 27.01 22.34
N ALA A 198 45.57 28.00 21.62
CA ALA A 198 44.64 27.75 20.53
C ALA A 198 45.32 27.02 19.36
N ARG A 199 46.63 27.20 19.14
CA ARG A 199 47.38 26.49 18.08
C ARG A 199 47.36 24.95 18.20
N LEU A 200 47.25 24.39 19.40
CA LEU A 200 47.21 22.92 19.59
C LEU A 200 45.92 22.29 19.07
N ALA A 201 44.77 22.92 19.34
CA ALA A 201 43.48 22.52 18.76
C ALA A 201 43.44 22.69 17.22
N TRP A 202 44.43 23.41 16.66
CA TRP A 202 44.55 23.65 15.23
C TRP A 202 45.35 22.60 14.46
N VAL A 203 46.17 21.80 15.15
CA VAL A 203 46.94 20.68 14.55
C VAL A 203 46.08 19.44 14.35
N MET A 204 44.92 19.35 15.00
CA MET A 204 44.04 18.19 14.86
C MET A 204 43.56 17.98 13.41
N PRO A 205 43.58 16.74 12.90
CA PRO A 205 43.01 16.37 11.62
C PRO A 205 41.57 16.83 11.45
N ARG A 206 41.24 17.35 10.25
CA ARG A 206 39.91 17.90 9.94
C ARG A 206 38.77 16.92 10.22
N TRP A 207 39.01 15.64 9.98
CA TRP A 207 38.01 14.59 10.19
C TRP A 207 37.67 14.42 11.68
N LEU A 208 38.66 14.50 12.58
CA LEU A 208 38.46 14.38 14.03
C LEU A 208 37.62 15.53 14.58
N ILE A 209 37.89 16.75 14.14
CA ILE A 209 37.16 17.93 14.60
C ILE A 209 35.73 17.94 14.05
N ARG A 210 35.55 17.55 12.77
CA ARG A 210 34.21 17.37 12.20
C ARG A 210 33.42 16.31 12.95
N LEU A 211 34.06 15.18 13.28
CA LEU A 211 33.44 14.11 14.03
C LEU A 211 33.06 14.58 15.44
N ALA A 212 33.99 15.20 16.17
CA ALA A 212 33.75 15.71 17.52
C ALA A 212 32.63 16.76 17.54
N LEU A 213 32.65 17.74 16.61
CA LEU A 213 31.59 18.74 16.50
C LEU A 213 30.24 18.12 16.16
N ARG A 214 30.20 17.17 15.21
CA ARG A 214 28.97 16.45 14.88
C ARG A 214 28.42 15.70 16.09
N VAL A 215 29.27 14.97 16.81
CA VAL A 215 28.85 14.20 17.99
C VAL A 215 28.35 15.15 19.08
N MET A 216 29.09 16.21 19.41
CA MET A 216 28.71 17.18 20.45
C MET A 216 27.43 17.95 20.10
N LEU A 217 27.31 18.44 18.87
CA LEU A 217 26.10 19.15 18.41
C LEU A 217 24.92 18.20 18.35
N ARG A 218 25.12 16.96 17.87
CA ARG A 218 24.05 15.96 17.82
C ARG A 218 23.60 15.57 19.22
N THR A 219 24.47 15.30 20.18
CA THR A 219 24.06 14.93 21.54
C THR A 219 23.37 16.10 22.26
N SER A 220 23.90 17.32 22.12
CA SER A 220 23.38 18.51 22.78
C SER A 220 22.05 18.99 22.17
N TRP A 221 21.92 18.98 20.84
CA TRP A 221 20.78 19.57 20.16
C TRP A 221 19.67 18.56 19.90
N ARG A 222 19.97 17.27 19.75
CA ARG A 222 18.95 16.26 19.36
C ARG A 222 17.85 16.11 20.38
N SER A 223 18.09 16.31 21.67
CA SER A 223 16.98 16.27 22.66
C SER A 223 16.10 17.52 22.59
N LYS A 224 16.71 18.71 22.67
CA LYS A 224 15.97 19.98 22.80
C LYS A 224 15.36 20.45 21.48
N LEU A 225 16.11 20.38 20.39
CA LEU A 225 15.66 20.86 19.08
C LEU A 225 14.64 19.91 18.46
N HIS A 226 14.86 18.60 18.55
CA HIS A 226 13.93 17.60 18.04
C HIS A 226 12.57 17.68 18.76
N THR A 227 12.56 17.78 20.09
CA THR A 227 11.30 17.88 20.85
C THR A 227 10.56 19.19 20.59
N HIS A 228 11.27 20.28 20.30
CA HIS A 228 10.63 21.55 19.95
C HIS A 228 10.08 21.54 18.52
N LEU A 229 10.88 21.10 17.55
CA LEU A 229 10.48 20.98 16.14
C LEU A 229 9.34 19.98 15.98
N ARG A 230 9.42 18.80 16.61
CA ARG A 230 8.35 17.79 16.57
C ARG A 230 7.03 18.34 17.10
N ARG A 231 7.05 19.07 18.22
CA ARG A 231 5.83 19.68 18.78
C ARG A 231 5.20 20.69 17.83
N ARG A 232 6.00 21.61 17.27
CA ARG A 232 5.54 22.64 16.32
C ARG A 232 5.03 22.03 15.01
N LEU A 233 5.77 21.07 14.46
CA LEU A 233 5.39 20.35 13.25
C LEU A 233 4.12 19.55 13.48
N ARG A 234 4.03 18.79 14.59
CA ARG A 234 2.82 18.03 14.94
C ARG A 234 1.61 18.94 15.12
N SER A 235 1.72 20.07 15.81
CA SER A 235 0.59 20.99 15.98
C SER A 235 0.12 21.57 14.64
N ALA A 236 1.05 21.96 13.77
CA ALA A 236 0.72 22.49 12.44
C ALA A 236 0.08 21.41 11.56
N LEU A 237 0.64 20.20 11.57
CA LEU A 237 0.13 19.06 10.82
C LEU A 237 -1.27 18.64 11.31
N LEU A 238 -1.51 18.57 12.62
CA LEU A 238 -2.82 18.24 13.18
C LEU A 238 -3.88 19.30 12.83
N SER A 239 -3.50 20.58 12.68
CA SER A 239 -4.44 21.62 12.26
C SER A 239 -4.78 21.58 10.76
N ALA A 240 -3.89 21.03 9.91
CA ALA A 240 -4.04 21.08 8.45
C ALA A 240 -4.44 19.73 7.82
N LEU A 241 -3.99 18.61 8.38
CA LEU A 241 -4.22 17.27 7.82
C LEU A 241 -5.70 16.87 7.78
N PRO A 242 -6.53 17.10 8.81
CA PRO A 242 -7.91 16.62 8.80
C PRO A 242 -8.74 17.22 7.66
N SER A 243 -8.59 18.52 7.38
CA SER A 243 -9.29 19.20 6.29
C SER A 243 -8.79 18.75 4.93
N THR A 244 -7.47 18.62 4.75
CA THR A 244 -6.86 18.22 3.48
C THR A 244 -7.12 16.76 3.13
N LEU A 245 -7.10 15.87 4.13
CA LEU A 245 -7.45 14.46 3.95
C LEU A 245 -8.92 14.32 3.60
N ARG A 246 -9.82 15.04 4.30
CA ARG A 246 -11.25 15.04 3.97
C ARG A 246 -11.51 15.56 2.55
N SER A 247 -10.87 16.65 2.14
CA SER A 247 -11.06 17.19 0.79
C SER A 247 -10.49 16.26 -0.28
N ALA A 248 -9.29 15.72 -0.09
CA ALA A 248 -8.67 14.80 -1.05
C ALA A 248 -9.48 13.50 -1.21
N PHE A 249 -10.04 12.96 -0.12
CA PHE A 249 -10.90 11.79 -0.18
C PHE A 249 -12.28 12.09 -0.75
N ALA A 250 -12.88 13.24 -0.44
CA ALA A 250 -14.13 13.66 -1.05
C ALA A 250 -13.96 13.85 -2.57
N ASP A 251 -12.88 14.50 -3.01
CA ASP A 251 -12.56 14.66 -4.43
C ASP A 251 -12.28 13.30 -5.10
N MET A 252 -11.60 12.38 -4.40
CA MET A 252 -11.34 11.03 -4.91
C MET A 252 -12.64 10.24 -5.04
N GLN A 253 -13.53 10.24 -4.04
CA GLN A 253 -14.84 9.59 -4.12
C GLN A 253 -15.72 10.20 -5.20
N VAL A 254 -15.78 11.53 -5.31
CA VAL A 254 -16.53 12.22 -6.36
C VAL A 254 -15.96 11.89 -7.74
N SER A 255 -14.63 11.82 -7.89
CA SER A 255 -14.01 11.44 -9.16
C SER A 255 -14.29 9.98 -9.54
N THR A 256 -14.18 9.06 -8.57
CA THR A 256 -14.44 7.63 -8.77
C THR A 256 -15.91 7.37 -9.04
N LEU A 257 -16.82 7.95 -8.25
CA LEU A 257 -18.27 7.93 -8.46
C LEU A 257 -18.62 8.58 -9.80
N ARG A 258 -18.02 9.70 -10.16
CA ARG A 258 -18.26 10.32 -11.47
C ARG A 258 -17.79 9.42 -12.60
N THR A 259 -16.67 8.72 -12.48
CA THR A 259 -16.19 7.81 -13.53
C THR A 259 -16.96 6.49 -13.61
N THR A 260 -17.50 5.99 -12.50
CA THR A 260 -18.31 4.76 -12.47
C THR A 260 -19.76 5.05 -12.87
N LEU A 261 -20.37 6.08 -12.29
CA LEU A 261 -21.76 6.46 -12.59
C LEU A 261 -21.90 6.94 -14.05
N TRP A 262 -20.95 7.70 -14.61
CA TRP A 262 -21.01 8.08 -16.03
C TRP A 262 -20.74 6.93 -17.00
N LYS A 263 -19.96 5.90 -16.61
CA LYS A 263 -19.79 4.70 -17.45
C LYS A 263 -21.07 3.86 -17.49
N ASP A 264 -21.74 3.69 -16.36
CA ASP A 264 -22.98 2.89 -16.28
C ASP A 264 -24.20 3.61 -16.86
N THR A 265 -24.37 4.92 -16.66
CA THR A 265 -25.52 5.64 -17.23
C THR A 265 -25.39 5.88 -18.74
N SER A 266 -24.17 5.95 -19.27
CA SER A 266 -23.96 6.09 -20.73
C SER A 266 -24.10 4.76 -21.48
N GLY A 267 -23.87 3.63 -20.81
CA GLY A 267 -24.13 2.29 -21.36
C GLY A 267 -25.61 1.91 -21.33
N MET A 268 -26.30 2.14 -20.20
CA MET A 268 -27.71 1.76 -20.07
C MET A 268 -28.68 2.60 -20.91
N LEU A 269 -28.38 3.88 -21.18
CA LEU A 269 -29.26 4.73 -22.01
C LEU A 269 -29.07 4.52 -23.52
N CYS A 270 -27.99 3.88 -23.96
CA CYS A 270 -27.77 3.57 -25.37
C CYS A 270 -28.31 2.17 -25.76
N GLU A 271 -28.29 1.19 -24.87
CA GLU A 271 -28.75 -0.17 -25.19
C GLU A 271 -30.25 -0.40 -24.97
N THR A 272 -30.93 0.42 -24.17
CA THR A 272 -32.37 0.25 -23.92
C THR A 272 -33.26 0.96 -24.98
N LEU A 273 -32.68 1.72 -25.91
CA LEU A 273 -33.39 2.42 -26.99
C LEU A 273 -33.17 1.81 -28.40
N LEU A 274 -32.44 0.70 -28.50
CA LEU A 274 -32.09 0.05 -29.78
C LEU A 274 -32.57 -1.40 -29.92
N VAL A 275 -33.40 -1.91 -28.99
CA VAL A 275 -33.99 -3.28 -29.05
C VAL A 275 -35.52 -3.25 -29.24
N VAL A 276 -36.11 -2.08 -29.53
CA VAL A 276 -37.53 -1.97 -29.93
C VAL A 276 -37.66 -1.10 -31.19
N THR A 277 -37.18 -1.60 -32.33
CA THR A 277 -37.70 -1.35 -33.69
C THR A 277 -37.14 -2.39 -34.64
#